data_AF-A0A482TG02-F1
#
_entry.id   AF-A0A482TG02-F1
#
_cell.length_a   1.000
_cell.length_b   1.000
_cell.length_c   1.000
_cell.angle_alpha   90.00
_cell.angle_beta   90.00
_cell.angle_gamma   90.00
#
_symmetry.space_group_name_H-M   'P 1'
#
loop_
_entity.id
_entity.type
_entity.pdbx_description
1 polymer ?
#
loop_
_entity_poly.entity_id
_entity_poly.type
_entity_poly.pdbx_seq_one_letter_code
_entity_poly.pdbx_strand_id
1 'polypeptide(L)'
;LAAGSGSVSLEDTTIKYVSDSTARNLVYENATTDAEGTSLGNVSLYETGTGDGNNGLNNTEFTAYALEDGDDTSFPVLSNQGDRYEIVINTSAVEDTPKKGLSTGESVKLEVTSRSGGSTQVILTMPQQLAGKNDNDPIAL
;
A
#
# COMPACT_ATOMS: atom_id res chain seq x y z
N LEU A 1 0.82 -4.09 -15.74
CA LEU A 1 1.60 -3.29 -16.72
C LEU A 1 0.75 -2.94 -17.96
N ALA A 2 0.97 -1.78 -18.58
CA ALA A 2 0.28 -1.43 -19.83
C ALA A 2 0.87 -2.21 -21.01
N ALA A 3 0.09 -2.46 -22.06
CA ALA A 3 0.62 -3.11 -23.25
C ALA A 3 1.74 -2.25 -23.87
N GLY A 4 2.95 -2.80 -23.98
CA GLY A 4 4.12 -2.12 -24.51
C GLY A 4 4.91 -1.24 -23.53
N SER A 5 4.59 -1.25 -22.23
CA SER A 5 5.47 -0.64 -21.21
C SER A 5 6.68 -1.54 -20.94
N GLY A 6 7.85 -0.94 -20.74
CA GLY A 6 9.01 -1.66 -20.20
C GLY A 6 8.81 -2.07 -18.74
N SER A 7 9.78 -2.78 -18.17
CA SER A 7 9.74 -3.24 -16.78
C SER A 7 9.61 -2.07 -15.79
N VAL A 8 8.88 -2.29 -14.69
CA VAL A 8 8.65 -1.30 -13.63
C VAL A 8 9.14 -1.86 -12.31
N SER A 9 10.15 -1.22 -11.72
CA SER A 9 10.63 -1.55 -10.37
C SER A 9 9.82 -0.78 -9.32
N LEU A 10 9.36 -1.48 -8.27
CA LEU A 10 8.75 -0.83 -7.12
C LEU A 10 9.77 -0.08 -6.25
N GLU A 11 11.03 -0.51 -6.22
CA GLU A 11 12.11 0.18 -5.48
C GLU A 11 12.29 1.63 -5.93
N ASP A 12 11.90 1.92 -7.16
CA ASP A 12 12.00 3.23 -7.79
C ASP A 12 10.65 3.91 -8.01
N THR A 13 9.62 3.32 -7.41
CA THR A 13 8.28 3.88 -7.43
C THR A 13 8.08 4.71 -6.17
N THR A 14 7.54 5.91 -6.36
CA THR A 14 7.15 6.78 -5.24
C THR A 14 5.65 6.97 -5.27
N ILE A 15 5.01 6.90 -4.10
CA ILE A 15 3.58 7.21 -3.95
C ILE A 15 3.44 8.51 -3.20
N LYS A 16 2.93 9.54 -3.86
CA LYS A 16 2.52 10.76 -3.16
C LYS A 16 1.13 10.53 -2.56
N TYR A 17 1.09 10.51 -1.24
CA TYR A 17 -0.11 10.39 -0.43
C TYR A 17 -0.57 11.78 -0.01
N VAL A 18 -1.83 12.13 -0.29
CA VAL A 18 -2.44 13.40 0.13
C VAL A 18 -3.84 13.14 0.68
N SER A 19 -4.05 13.45 1.95
CA SER A 19 -5.35 13.57 2.59
C SER A 19 -5.57 15.01 3.05
N ASP A 20 -6.71 15.29 3.69
CA ASP A 20 -7.04 16.63 4.19
C ASP A 20 -6.04 17.16 5.22
N SER A 21 -5.39 16.27 5.98
CA SER A 21 -4.47 16.61 7.06
C SER A 21 -3.01 16.28 6.77
N THR A 22 -2.75 15.38 5.82
CA THR A 22 -1.44 14.75 5.67
C THR A 22 -1.01 14.73 4.21
N ALA A 23 0.22 15.19 3.94
CA ALA A 23 0.86 15.04 2.64
C ALA A 23 2.25 14.42 2.80
N ARG A 24 2.48 13.25 2.20
CA ARG A 24 3.74 12.51 2.32
C ARG A 24 4.12 11.86 1.00
N ASN A 25 5.41 11.66 0.80
CA ASN A 25 5.91 10.76 -0.23
C ASN A 25 6.25 9.44 0.46
N LEU A 26 5.68 8.35 -0.04
CA LEU A 26 5.94 7.01 0.43
C LEU A 26 6.96 6.36 -0.50
N VAL A 27 7.95 5.71 0.09
CA VAL A 27 8.98 4.92 -0.60
C VAL A 27 8.74 3.44 -0.36
N TYR A 28 9.20 2.62 -1.31
CA TYR A 28 9.05 1.18 -1.21
C TYR A 28 9.97 0.62 -0.12
N GLU A 29 9.41 -0.20 0.75
CA GLU A 29 10.11 -1.05 1.71
C GLU A 29 9.72 -2.50 1.45
N ASN A 30 10.71 -3.39 1.40
CA ASN A 30 10.43 -4.81 1.20
C ASN A 30 10.07 -5.46 2.56
N ALA A 31 8.78 -5.60 2.82
CA ALA A 31 8.26 -6.24 4.02
C ALA A 31 7.87 -7.72 3.79
N THR A 32 8.31 -8.34 2.69
CA THR A 32 8.04 -9.76 2.43
C THR A 32 8.97 -10.64 3.25
N THR A 33 8.52 -11.87 3.51
CA THR A 33 9.26 -12.87 4.31
C THR A 33 9.84 -13.99 3.45
N ASP A 34 9.54 -13.99 2.16
CA ASP A 34 10.02 -14.90 1.14
C ASP A 34 10.72 -14.13 0.01
N ALA A 35 11.47 -14.85 -0.82
CA ALA A 35 12.23 -14.26 -1.93
C ALA A 35 11.33 -13.95 -3.13
N GLU A 36 10.22 -14.66 -3.25
CA GLU A 36 9.22 -14.55 -4.31
C GLU A 36 8.24 -13.40 -4.06
N GLY A 37 8.29 -12.78 -2.87
CA GLY A 37 7.46 -11.66 -2.50
C GLY A 37 5.99 -11.99 -2.29
N THR A 38 5.63 -13.25 -2.04
CA THR A 38 4.23 -13.71 -1.93
C THR A 38 3.68 -13.63 -0.50
N SER A 39 4.55 -13.54 0.51
CA SER A 39 4.18 -13.57 1.92
C SER A 39 4.64 -12.31 2.64
N LEU A 40 3.71 -11.52 3.16
CA LEU A 40 4.01 -10.34 3.96
C LEU A 40 4.36 -10.68 5.41
N GLY A 41 5.34 -9.96 5.95
CA GLY A 41 5.61 -9.86 7.38
C GLY A 41 4.63 -8.91 8.06
N ASN A 42 5.04 -8.35 9.21
CA ASN A 42 4.23 -7.35 9.90
C ASN A 42 4.26 -6.03 9.12
N VAL A 43 3.09 -5.55 8.70
CA VAL A 43 2.91 -4.25 8.00
C VAL A 43 2.16 -3.22 8.86
N SER A 44 1.79 -3.59 10.09
CA SER A 44 0.99 -2.79 11.01
C SER A 44 1.86 -1.92 11.93
N LEU A 45 1.29 -0.83 12.46
CA LEU A 45 1.99 0.09 13.36
C LEU A 45 2.16 -0.52 14.77
N TYR A 46 1.46 -1.61 15.09
CA TYR A 46 1.37 -2.16 16.43
C TYR A 46 1.70 -3.65 16.46
N GLU A 47 2.99 -3.99 16.53
CA GLU A 47 3.36 -5.22 17.24
C GLU A 47 3.58 -4.86 18.71
N THR A 48 2.61 -5.23 19.55
CA THR A 48 2.80 -5.19 20.99
C THR A 48 3.33 -6.53 21.46
N GLY A 49 4.62 -6.55 21.79
CA GLY A 49 5.14 -7.50 22.77
C GLY A 49 6.02 -8.61 22.23
N THR A 50 7.24 -8.27 21.81
CA THR A 50 8.48 -8.98 22.20
C THR A 50 9.67 -8.24 21.59
N GLY A 51 10.47 -7.56 22.41
CA GLY A 51 11.93 -7.47 22.30
C GLY A 51 12.62 -6.84 21.07
N ASP A 52 12.00 -6.81 19.91
CA ASP A 52 12.60 -6.38 18.64
C ASP A 52 11.83 -5.16 18.15
N GLY A 53 12.52 -4.03 18.04
CA GLY A 53 11.92 -2.74 17.73
C GLY A 53 11.30 -2.68 16.33
N ASN A 54 10.25 -1.87 16.16
CA ASN A 54 9.74 -1.38 14.88
C ASN A 54 9.70 -2.42 13.72
N ASN A 55 8.94 -3.50 13.89
CA ASN A 55 8.84 -4.56 12.89
C ASN A 55 7.79 -4.33 11.79
N GLY A 56 7.31 -3.10 11.59
CA GLY A 56 6.29 -2.79 10.57
C GLY A 56 6.51 -1.46 9.87
N LEU A 57 5.70 -1.19 8.85
CA LEU A 57 5.83 0.01 8.01
C LEU A 57 5.74 1.29 8.83
N ASN A 58 6.63 2.24 8.54
CA ASN A 58 6.59 3.57 9.13
C ASN A 58 5.72 4.55 8.31
N ASN A 59 5.71 5.82 8.72
CA ASN A 59 4.86 6.86 8.14
C ASN A 59 5.31 7.37 6.77
N THR A 60 6.43 6.88 6.24
CA THR A 60 7.00 7.22 4.92
C THR A 60 7.17 6.00 4.02
N GLU A 61 6.64 4.85 4.41
CA GLU A 61 6.85 3.60 3.69
C GLU A 61 5.53 3.04 3.15
N PHE A 62 5.63 2.37 2.01
CA PHE A 62 4.65 1.42 1.53
C PHE A 62 5.38 0.11 1.21
N THR A 63 4.63 -0.98 1.17
CA THR A 63 5.17 -2.25 0.66
C THR A 63 4.27 -2.79 -0.43
N ALA A 64 4.67 -3.92 -1.00
CA ALA A 64 3.83 -4.68 -1.90
C ALA A 64 4.09 -6.17 -1.73
N TYR A 65 3.19 -6.98 -2.24
CA TYR A 65 3.41 -8.43 -2.40
C TYR A 65 2.85 -8.89 -3.73
N ALA A 66 3.39 -10.00 -4.23
CA ALA A 66 3.01 -10.59 -5.48
C ALA A 66 1.67 -11.32 -5.37
N LEU A 67 0.70 -10.93 -6.20
CA LEU A 67 -0.52 -11.72 -6.46
C LEU A 67 -0.29 -12.71 -7.61
N GLU A 68 0.45 -12.27 -8.62
CA GLU A 68 0.81 -13.05 -9.80
C GLU A 68 2.15 -12.53 -10.31
N ASP A 69 3.18 -13.39 -10.37
CA ASP A 69 4.51 -13.09 -10.92
C ASP A 69 4.91 -14.09 -12.04
N GLY A 70 3.95 -14.90 -12.48
CA GLY A 70 4.18 -15.95 -13.49
C GLY A 70 5.21 -16.98 -13.04
N ASP A 71 6.09 -17.37 -13.97
CA ASP A 71 7.16 -18.35 -13.76
C ASP A 71 8.53 -17.68 -13.47
N ASP A 72 8.58 -16.35 -13.37
CA ASP A 72 9.79 -15.65 -12.97
C ASP A 72 9.73 -15.22 -11.50
N THR A 73 10.90 -15.07 -10.89
CA THR A 73 11.05 -14.61 -9.50
C THR A 73 11.54 -13.17 -9.53
N SER A 74 10.81 -12.30 -10.24
CA SER A 74 11.27 -10.96 -10.59
C SER A 74 10.86 -9.90 -9.58
N PHE A 75 10.04 -10.26 -8.59
CA PHE A 75 9.73 -9.39 -7.46
C PHE A 75 10.98 -8.67 -6.88
N PRO A 76 10.95 -7.35 -6.65
CA PRO A 76 9.81 -6.43 -6.74
C PRO A 76 9.70 -5.68 -8.10
N VAL A 77 10.13 -6.30 -9.19
CA VAL A 77 10.10 -5.71 -10.53
C VAL A 77 9.02 -6.38 -11.38
N LEU A 78 8.03 -5.61 -11.81
CA LEU A 78 7.08 -6.08 -12.81
C LEU A 78 7.81 -6.14 -14.16
N SER A 79 8.13 -7.34 -14.64
CA SER A 79 8.78 -7.56 -15.94
C SER A 79 7.83 -7.98 -17.04
N ASN A 80 6.74 -8.68 -16.72
CA ASN A 80 5.81 -9.22 -17.69
C ASN A 80 4.44 -8.55 -17.61
N GLN A 81 3.69 -8.64 -18.71
CA GLN A 81 2.33 -8.10 -18.76
C GLN A 81 1.37 -8.81 -17.80
N GLY A 82 1.69 -10.05 -17.40
CA GLY A 82 0.95 -10.83 -16.43
C GLY A 82 1.07 -10.28 -15.01
N ASP A 83 2.22 -9.70 -14.65
CA ASP A 83 2.56 -9.44 -13.25
C ASP A 83 1.57 -8.49 -12.57
N ARG A 84 1.08 -8.90 -11.40
CA ARG A 84 0.16 -8.16 -10.55
C ARG A 84 0.70 -8.17 -9.13
N TYR A 85 1.05 -7.00 -8.64
CA TYR A 85 1.44 -6.80 -7.24
C TYR A 85 0.37 -5.98 -6.53
N GLU A 86 0.10 -6.32 -5.28
CA GLU A 86 -0.78 -5.55 -4.40
C GLU A 86 0.06 -4.60 -3.56
N ILE A 87 -0.27 -3.31 -3.62
CA ILE A 87 0.38 -2.27 -2.81
C ILE A 87 -0.33 -2.20 -1.45
N VAL A 88 0.46 -2.24 -0.39
CA VAL A 88 -0.03 -2.15 1.00
C VAL A 88 0.50 -0.88 1.64
N ILE A 89 -0.44 -0.04 2.08
CA ILE A 89 -0.17 1.22 2.78
C ILE A 89 -0.83 1.15 4.15
N ASN A 90 -0.03 1.37 5.20
CA ASN A 90 -0.52 1.48 6.56
C ASN A 90 -0.98 2.92 6.83
N THR A 91 -2.27 3.19 6.63
CA THR A 91 -2.84 4.53 6.82
C THR A 91 -2.73 5.01 8.27
N SER A 92 -2.76 4.11 9.26
CA SER A 92 -2.55 4.49 10.66
C SER A 92 -1.13 4.99 10.93
N ALA A 93 -0.12 4.42 10.27
CA ALA A 93 1.25 4.91 10.31
C ALA A 93 1.38 6.23 9.55
N VAL A 94 0.91 6.30 8.30
CA VAL A 94 1.04 7.48 7.43
C VAL A 94 0.35 8.72 7.99
N GLU A 95 -0.89 8.58 8.47
CA GLU A 95 -1.65 9.68 9.10
C GLU A 95 -1.11 10.02 10.50
N ASP A 96 -0.47 9.07 11.17
CA ASP A 96 0.24 9.24 12.44
C ASP A 96 -0.64 9.92 13.51
N THR A 97 -0.03 10.55 14.51
CA THR A 97 -0.73 11.41 15.45
C THR A 97 -1.16 12.73 14.80
N PRO A 98 -2.37 13.23 15.10
CA PRO A 98 -3.32 12.76 16.11
C PRO A 98 -4.36 11.73 15.61
N LYS A 99 -4.40 11.43 14.32
CA LYS A 99 -5.58 10.85 13.65
C LYS A 99 -5.55 9.32 13.51
N LYS A 100 -4.36 8.75 13.32
CA LYS A 100 -4.08 7.31 13.23
C LYS A 100 -4.94 6.56 12.20
N GLY A 101 -5.22 7.21 11.06
CA GLY A 101 -5.95 6.61 9.94
C GLY A 101 -6.87 7.61 9.25
N LEU A 102 -7.77 7.10 8.41
CA LEU A 102 -8.80 7.88 7.72
C LEU A 102 -10.16 7.70 8.41
N SER A 103 -10.92 8.78 8.51
CA SER A 103 -12.27 8.83 9.07
C SER A 103 -13.32 8.76 7.97
N THR A 104 -14.57 8.50 8.35
CA THR A 104 -15.71 8.46 7.42
C THR A 104 -15.87 9.79 6.68
N GLY A 105 -16.07 9.73 5.36
CA GLY A 105 -16.24 10.90 4.51
C GLY A 105 -14.95 11.56 4.05
N GLU A 106 -13.80 11.20 4.61
CA GLU A 106 -12.52 11.76 4.20
C GLU A 106 -12.04 11.15 2.88
N SER A 107 -11.25 11.92 2.14
CA SER A 107 -10.67 11.46 0.89
C SER A 107 -9.16 11.40 0.98
N VAL A 108 -8.60 10.40 0.30
CA VAL A 108 -7.18 10.28 0.06
C VAL A 108 -6.92 10.22 -1.44
N LYS A 109 -5.93 10.98 -1.87
CA LYS A 109 -5.39 10.96 -3.22
C LYS A 109 -4.01 10.33 -3.18
N LEU A 110 -3.85 9.27 -3.95
CA LEU A 110 -2.60 8.59 -4.19
C LEU A 110 -2.15 8.89 -5.61
N GLU A 111 -0.93 9.38 -5.76
CA GLU A 111 -0.29 9.55 -7.05
C GLU A 111 0.95 8.66 -7.10
N VAL A 112 0.84 7.57 -7.85
CA VAL A 112 1.87 6.55 -8.00
C VAL A 112 2.73 6.93 -9.19
N THR A 113 3.99 7.25 -8.95
CA THR A 113 4.95 7.64 -9.99
C THR A 113 6.02 6.58 -10.12
N SER A 114 6.09 5.94 -11.28
CA SER A 114 7.17 5.02 -11.65
C SER A 114 8.37 5.77 -12.23
N ARG A 115 9.58 5.22 -12.10
CA ARG A 115 10.82 5.81 -12.65
C ARG A 115 10.74 6.13 -14.15
N SER A 116 10.04 5.30 -14.93
CA SER A 116 9.89 5.47 -16.38
C SER A 116 8.94 6.62 -16.77
N GLY A 117 8.37 7.33 -15.80
CA GLY A 117 7.58 8.55 -16.00
C GLY A 117 6.08 8.32 -16.11
N GLY A 118 5.61 7.08 -16.02
CA GLY A 118 4.18 6.78 -15.89
C GLY A 118 3.69 7.17 -14.51
N SER A 119 2.72 8.10 -14.44
CA SER A 119 2.01 8.45 -13.20
C SER A 119 0.57 7.96 -13.25
N THR A 120 0.13 7.31 -12.18
CA THR A 120 -1.25 6.85 -11.99
C THR A 120 -1.85 7.55 -10.79
N GLN A 121 -3.07 8.06 -10.94
CA GLN A 121 -3.79 8.70 -9.86
C GLN A 121 -4.95 7.83 -9.40
N VAL A 122 -5.00 7.58 -8.09
CA VAL A 122 -6.11 6.89 -7.42
C VAL A 122 -6.67 7.84 -6.38
N ILE A 123 -7.98 8.06 -6.42
CA ILE A 123 -8.70 8.86 -5.42
C ILE A 123 -9.68 7.93 -4.73
N LEU A 124 -9.55 7.80 -3.42
CA LEU A 124 -10.43 7.02 -2.59
C LEU A 124 -11.17 7.96 -1.64
N THR A 125 -12.50 7.82 -1.56
CA THR A 125 -13.32 8.52 -0.58
C THR A 125 -13.90 7.48 0.37
N MET A 126 -13.63 7.67 1.67
CA MET A 126 -14.16 6.80 2.70
C MET A 126 -15.68 7.01 2.81
N PRO A 127 -16.49 5.95 2.85
CA PRO A 127 -17.93 6.08 2.96
C PRO A 127 -18.32 6.75 4.28
N GLN A 128 -19.51 7.37 4.30
CA GLN A 128 -20.07 8.03 5.49
C GLN A 128 -20.44 7.04 6.61
N GLN A 129 -20.56 5.75 6.27
CA GLN A 129 -20.74 4.67 7.23
C GLN A 129 -19.88 3.49 6.80
N LEU A 130 -19.15 2.90 7.74
CA LEU A 130 -18.47 1.63 7.56
C LEU A 130 -19.41 0.49 8.00
N ALA A 131 -20.63 0.47 7.46
CA ALA A 131 -21.61 -0.58 7.76
C ALA A 131 -21.24 -1.86 7.00
N GLY A 132 -21.14 -2.99 7.70
CA GLY A 132 -21.04 -4.32 7.07
C GLY A 132 -19.63 -4.92 6.92
N LYS A 133 -18.61 -4.44 7.67
CA LYS A 133 -17.30 -5.14 7.70
C LYS A 133 -17.38 -6.50 8.44
N ASN A 134 -18.34 -6.64 9.37
CA ASN A 134 -18.65 -7.91 10.01
C ASN A 134 -19.88 -8.53 9.35
N ASP A 135 -19.84 -9.84 9.10
CA ASP A 135 -21.03 -10.60 8.71
C ASP A 135 -22.15 -10.35 9.75
N ASN A 136 -23.33 -9.96 9.25
CA ASN A 136 -24.58 -9.80 10.00
C ASN A 136 -24.85 -8.42 10.69
N ASP A 137 -24.15 -7.34 10.30
CA ASP A 137 -24.54 -5.99 10.73
C ASP A 137 -25.74 -5.47 9.91
N PRO A 138 -26.91 -5.21 10.52
CA PRO A 138 -28.07 -4.68 9.80
C PRO A 138 -27.80 -3.25 9.31
N ILE A 139 -28.09 -3.02 8.03
CA ILE A 139 -28.17 -1.69 7.44
C ILE A 139 -29.46 -1.02 7.95
N ALA A 140 -29.32 0.15 8.60
CA ALA A 140 -30.46 0.98 8.94
C ALA A 140 -31.04 1.59 7.64
N LEU A 141 -32.25 1.17 7.29
CA LEU A 141 -33.08 1.74 6.20
C LEU A 141 -33.60 3.13 6.58
#